data_AF-A0A932WCF2-F1
#
_entry.id   AF-A0A932WCF2-F1
#
_cell.length_a   1.000
_cell.length_b   1.000
_cell.length_c   1.000
_cell.angle_alpha   90.00
_cell.angle_beta   90.00
_cell.angle_gamma   90.00
#
_symmetry.space_group_name_H-M   'P 1'
#
loop_
_entity.id
_entity.type
_entity.pdbx_description
1 polymer ?
#
loop_
_entity_poly.entity_id
_entity_poly.type
_entity_poly.pdbx_seq_one_letter_code
_entity_poly.pdbx_strand_id
1 'polypeptide(L)'
;MRLRLTKNRLVVLFILTITVLAALVLSFRTIDIGGTKRGSDNNTLGIRLGLDLQGGTQLVYRTDDPSVTSSQMDGLVDVISRRINGFGVSEPLIQRQGANEIIIQLPG
;
A
#
# COMPACT_ATOMS: atom_id res chain seq x y z
N MET A 1 55.29 -0.45 5.41
CA MET A 1 54.54 -0.22 6.65
C MET A 1 53.44 -1.29 6.76
N ARG A 2 53.65 -2.38 7.51
CA ARG A 2 52.69 -3.50 7.59
C ARG A 2 51.58 -3.14 8.59
N LEU A 3 50.40 -2.79 8.07
CA LEU A 3 49.24 -2.41 8.88
C LEU A 3 48.77 -3.64 9.68
N ARG A 4 49.06 -3.68 10.99
CA ARG A 4 48.49 -4.70 11.89
C ARG A 4 47.03 -4.32 12.17
N LEU A 5 46.12 -4.76 11.31
CA LEU A 5 44.69 -4.68 11.62
C LEU A 5 44.42 -5.64 12.78
N THR A 6 44.00 -5.10 13.93
CA THR A 6 43.41 -5.92 14.97
C THR A 6 42.11 -6.51 14.44
N LYS A 7 41.80 -7.76 14.79
CA LYS A 7 40.61 -8.49 14.31
C LYS A 7 39.34 -7.64 14.37
N ASN A 8 39.19 -6.81 15.41
CA ASN A 8 38.06 -5.92 15.62
C ASN A 8 37.96 -4.80 14.58
N ARG A 9 39.08 -4.22 14.13
CA ARG A 9 39.08 -3.19 13.07
C ARG A 9 38.63 -3.76 11.73
N LEU A 10 38.99 -5.01 11.45
CA LEU A 10 38.58 -5.69 10.22
C LEU A 10 37.07 -5.99 10.25
N VAL A 11 36.54 -6.43 11.39
CA VAL A 11 35.09 -6.63 11.59
C VAL A 11 34.31 -5.33 11.40
N VAL A 12 34.79 -4.21 11.96
CA VAL A 12 34.12 -2.91 11.79
C VAL A 12 34.10 -2.45 10.33
N LEU A 13 35.19 -2.61 9.59
CA LEU A 13 35.25 -2.27 8.16
C LEU A 13 34.30 -3.15 7.32
N PHE A 14 34.16 -4.42 7.67
CA PHE A 14 33.23 -5.34 7.01
C PHE A 14 31.77 -4.96 7.26
N ILE A 15 31.40 -4.60 8.49
CA ILE A 15 30.05 -4.13 8.81
C ILE A 15 29.75 -2.82 8.05
N LEU A 16 30.70 -1.87 8.06
CA LEU A 16 30.51 -0.56 7.43
C LEU A 16 30.33 -0.68 5.91
N THR A 17 31.09 -1.57 5.26
CA THR A 17 30.92 -1.87 3.82
C THR A 17 29.57 -2.50 3.51
N ILE A 18 29.09 -3.45 4.33
CA ILE A 18 27.74 -4.02 4.16
C ILE A 18 26.66 -2.95 4.33
N THR A 19 26.77 -2.08 5.34
CA THR A 19 25.80 -1.00 5.58
C THR A 19 25.75 -0.02 4.41
N VAL A 20 26.91 0.40 3.89
CA VAL A 20 26.99 1.31 2.73
C VAL A 20 26.40 0.65 1.48
N LEU A 21 26.72 -0.62 1.23
CA LEU A 21 26.16 -1.37 0.10
C LEU A 21 24.64 -1.51 0.21
N ALA A 22 24.11 -1.81 1.40
CA ALA A 22 22.68 -1.90 1.64
C ALA A 22 21.96 -0.55 1.41
N ALA A 23 22.53 0.55 1.88
CA ALA A 23 21.99 1.90 1.65
C ALA A 23 21.96 2.28 0.15
N LEU A 24 23.02 1.92 -0.59
CA LEU A 24 23.10 2.15 -2.03
C LEU A 24 22.06 1.32 -2.80
N VAL A 25 21.87 0.05 -2.41
CA VAL A 25 20.81 -0.82 -2.96
C VAL A 25 19.43 -0.19 -2.74
N LEU A 26 19.13 0.34 -1.55
CA LEU A 26 17.84 0.99 -1.25
C LEU A 26 17.58 2.27 -2.06
N SER A 27 18.61 2.89 -2.64
CA SER A 27 18.48 4.15 -3.41
C SER A 27 17.84 3.94 -4.78
N PHE A 28 17.88 2.73 -5.32
CA PHE A 28 17.27 2.40 -6.61
C PHE A 28 15.81 1.96 -6.42
N ARG A 29 14.91 2.45 -7.29
CA ARG A 29 13.46 2.18 -7.21
C ARG A 29 13.08 0.74 -7.56
N THR A 30 13.80 0.14 -8.51
CA THR A 30 13.59 -1.23 -8.97
C THR A 30 14.94 -1.91 -9.14
N ILE A 31 15.09 -3.12 -8.60
CA ILE A 31 16.31 -3.92 -8.70
C ILE A 31 15.91 -5.31 -9.18
N ASP A 32 16.42 -5.71 -10.35
CA ASP A 32 16.27 -7.07 -10.88
C ASP A 32 17.58 -7.83 -10.66
N ILE A 33 17.52 -8.91 -9.87
CA ILE A 33 18.66 -9.82 -9.69
C ILE A 33 18.18 -11.22 -10.07
N GLY A 34 18.66 -11.74 -11.20
CA GLY A 34 18.41 -13.12 -11.61
C GLY A 34 16.92 -13.45 -11.82
N GLY A 35 16.12 -12.47 -12.25
CA GLY A 35 14.67 -12.63 -12.45
C GLY A 35 13.82 -12.38 -11.20
N THR A 36 14.44 -12.11 -10.05
CA THR A 36 13.74 -11.61 -8.86
C THR A 36 13.76 -10.09 -8.88
N LYS A 37 12.58 -9.49 -9.11
CA LYS A 37 12.40 -8.04 -9.06
C LYS A 37 12.04 -7.61 -7.63
N ARG A 38 12.84 -6.71 -7.07
CA ARG A 38 12.57 -6.02 -5.80
C ARG A 38 12.20 -4.56 -6.11
N GLY A 39 11.10 -4.09 -5.52
CA GLY A 39 10.52 -2.77 -5.81
C GLY A 39 9.39 -2.84 -6.85
N SER A 40 8.67 -1.75 -7.02
CA SER A 40 7.58 -1.59 -7.99
C SER A 40 7.76 -0.27 -8.74
N ASP A 41 7.22 -0.19 -9.95
CA ASP A 41 7.17 1.03 -10.76
C ASP A 41 6.61 2.23 -9.96
N ASN A 42 5.74 1.94 -8.99
CA ASN A 42 5.02 2.93 -8.20
C ASN A 42 5.78 3.31 -6.91
N ASN A 43 6.54 2.37 -6.32
CA ASN A 43 7.27 2.59 -5.07
C ASN A 43 8.49 1.67 -4.86
N THR A 44 9.46 2.15 -4.09
CA THR A 44 10.75 1.47 -3.85
C THR A 44 10.63 0.12 -3.12
N LEU A 45 9.54 -0.11 -2.37
CA LEU A 45 9.34 -1.30 -1.54
C LEU A 45 8.37 -2.33 -2.13
N GLY A 46 7.66 -2.03 -3.22
CA GLY A 46 6.67 -2.94 -3.83
C GLY A 46 5.41 -3.16 -2.99
N ILE A 47 5.13 -2.30 -2.02
CA ILE A 47 3.99 -2.41 -1.09
C ILE A 47 2.78 -1.71 -1.72
N ARG A 48 1.57 -2.28 -1.64
CA ARG A 48 0.35 -1.52 -1.99
C ARG A 48 0.13 -0.45 -0.92
N LEU A 49 0.23 0.83 -1.29
CA LEU A 49 -0.05 1.92 -0.37
C LEU A 49 -1.56 1.96 -0.11
N GLY A 50 -1.97 2.10 1.15
CA GLY A 50 -3.37 2.36 1.48
C GLY A 50 -3.74 3.81 1.14
N LEU A 51 -5.04 4.13 1.23
CA LEU A 51 -5.59 5.47 0.97
C LEU A 51 -4.86 6.59 1.74
N ASP A 52 -4.46 6.33 2.98
CA ASP A 52 -3.75 7.31 3.82
C ASP A 52 -2.36 7.67 3.28
N LEU A 53 -1.71 6.73 2.61
CA LEU A 53 -0.36 6.92 2.05
C LEU A 53 -0.37 7.25 0.54
N GLN A 54 -1.41 6.83 -0.18
CA GLN A 54 -1.57 7.06 -1.62
C GLN A 54 -2.39 8.33 -1.91
N GLY A 55 -3.17 8.80 -0.93
CA GLY A 55 -4.15 9.86 -1.11
C GLY A 55 -5.47 9.36 -1.68
N GLY A 56 -6.54 10.11 -1.44
CA GLY A 56 -7.87 9.86 -2.00
C GLY A 56 -8.98 10.28 -1.04
N THR A 57 -10.19 9.74 -1.22
CA THR A 57 -11.37 10.15 -0.45
C THR A 57 -12.04 8.95 0.23
N GLN A 58 -12.37 9.11 1.51
CA GLN A 58 -13.22 8.18 2.26
C GLN A 58 -14.59 8.81 2.48
N LEU A 59 -15.65 8.08 2.14
CA LEU A 59 -17.03 8.48 2.37
C LEU A 59 -17.71 7.43 3.25
N VAL A 60 -18.53 7.91 4.17
CA VAL A 60 -19.31 7.07 5.08
C VAL A 60 -20.78 7.43 4.86
N TYR A 61 -21.55 6.46 4.39
CA TYR A 61 -22.98 6.62 4.11
C TYR A 61 -23.78 5.82 5.12
N ARG A 62 -24.71 6.47 5.80
CA ARG A 62 -25.65 5.84 6.73
C ARG A 62 -27.07 6.02 6.25
N THR A 63 -27.86 4.95 6.35
CA THR A 63 -29.29 4.98 6.07
C THR A 63 -30.06 5.42 7.31
N ASP A 64 -30.95 6.40 7.13
CA ASP A 64 -31.86 6.91 8.16
C ASP A 64 -33.11 6.03 8.37
N ASP A 65 -33.36 5.07 7.48
CA ASP A 65 -34.45 4.11 7.59
C ASP A 65 -34.12 3.04 8.67
N PRO A 66 -34.86 3.01 9.80
CA PRO A 66 -34.63 2.03 10.86
C PRO A 66 -35.03 0.60 10.47
N SER A 67 -35.79 0.42 9.38
CA SER A 67 -36.29 -0.87 8.91
C SER A 67 -35.53 -1.40 7.69
N VAL A 68 -34.35 -0.83 7.38
CA VAL A 68 -33.56 -1.25 6.22
C VAL A 68 -33.13 -2.72 6.34
N THR A 69 -33.41 -3.48 5.29
CA THR A 69 -33.03 -4.91 5.22
C THR A 69 -31.63 -5.07 4.64
N SER A 70 -30.96 -6.18 4.98
CA SER A 70 -29.65 -6.52 4.42
C SER A 70 -29.65 -6.58 2.90
N SER A 71 -30.71 -7.13 2.29
CA SER A 71 -30.86 -7.19 0.83
C SER A 71 -30.94 -5.81 0.19
N GLN A 72 -31.55 -4.82 0.84
CA GLN A 72 -31.58 -3.44 0.34
C GLN A 72 -30.19 -2.80 0.42
N MET A 73 -29.45 -3.07 1.51
CA MET A 73 -28.07 -2.61 1.65
C MET A 73 -27.15 -3.22 0.59
N ASP A 74 -27.32 -4.50 0.27
CA ASP A 74 -26.55 -5.17 -0.80
C ASP A 74 -26.87 -4.58 -2.18
N GLY A 75 -28.16 -4.33 -2.45
CA GLY A 75 -28.56 -3.63 -3.67
C GLY A 75 -28.00 -2.20 -3.76
N LEU A 76 -27.90 -1.50 -2.63
CA LEU A 76 -27.28 -0.17 -2.56
C LEU A 76 -25.78 -0.23 -2.88
N VAL A 77 -25.06 -1.21 -2.33
CA VAL A 77 -23.64 -1.45 -2.66
C VAL A 77 -23.46 -1.67 -4.16
N ASP A 78 -24.32 -2.47 -4.79
CA ASP A 78 -24.26 -2.72 -6.24
C ASP A 78 -24.49 -1.46 -7.07
N VAL A 79 -25.47 -0.63 -6.69
CA VAL A 79 -25.75 0.64 -7.38
C VAL A 79 -24.57 1.58 -7.26
N ILE A 80 -24.00 1.71 -6.07
CA ILE A 80 -22.83 2.55 -5.80
C ILE A 80 -21.62 2.07 -6.61
N SER A 81 -21.35 0.76 -6.61
CA SER A 81 -20.27 0.14 -7.38
C SER A 81 -20.40 0.44 -8.88
N ARG A 82 -21.59 0.25 -9.46
CA ARG A 82 -21.85 0.57 -10.87
C ARG A 82 -21.61 2.05 -11.19
N ARG A 83 -22.02 2.97 -10.31
CA ARG A 83 -21.81 4.41 -10.51
C ARG A 83 -20.34 4.78 -10.47
N ILE A 84 -19.60 4.27 -9.48
CA ILE A 84 -18.16 4.54 -9.33
C ILE A 84 -17.39 4.00 -10.54
N ASN A 85 -17.71 2.79 -11.00
CA ASN A 85 -17.11 2.22 -12.20
C ASN A 85 -17.39 3.07 -13.45
N GLY A 86 -18.59 3.67 -13.55
CA GLY A 86 -18.94 4.60 -14.62
C GLY A 86 -18.14 5.91 -14.62
N PHE A 87 -17.59 6.32 -13.47
CA PHE A 87 -16.71 7.48 -13.34
C PHE A 87 -15.23 7.17 -13.62
N GLY A 88 -14.87 5.91 -13.91
CA GLY A 88 -13.50 5.51 -14.23
C GLY A 88 -12.56 5.46 -13.02
N VAL A 89 -13.09 5.38 -11.80
CA VAL A 89 -12.27 5.20 -10.60
C VAL A 89 -11.73 3.78 -10.58
N SER A 90 -10.40 3.64 -10.50
CA SER A 90 -9.75 2.34 -10.46
C SER A 90 -9.75 1.78 -9.03
N GLU A 91 -10.13 0.51 -8.88
CA GLU A 91 -10.05 -0.24 -7.60
C GLU A 91 -10.76 0.43 -6.37
N PRO A 92 -12.03 0.83 -6.46
CA PRO A 92 -12.75 1.35 -5.30
C PRO A 92 -13.03 0.25 -4.28
N LEU A 93 -12.88 0.57 -2.99
CA LEU A 93 -13.22 -0.33 -1.88
C LEU A 93 -14.56 0.07 -1.30
N ILE A 94 -15.58 -0.77 -1.46
CA ILE A 94 -16.93 -0.54 -0.96
C ILE A 94 -17.25 -1.67 0.03
N GLN A 95 -17.50 -1.32 1.28
CA GLN A 95 -17.78 -2.29 2.34
C GLN A 95 -18.95 -1.84 3.19
N ARG A 96 -19.77 -2.81 3.63
CA ARG A 96 -20.80 -2.55 4.63
C ARG A 96 -20.17 -2.50 6.02
N GLN A 97 -20.59 -1.53 6.82
CA GLN A 97 -20.25 -1.41 8.22
C GLN A 97 -21.54 -1.51 9.05
N GLY A 98 -21.63 -2.50 9.92
CA GLY A 98 -22.85 -2.72 10.71
C GLY A 98 -24.09 -3.02 9.86
N ALA A 99 -25.26 -2.58 10.34
CA ALA A 99 -26.56 -2.90 9.74
C ALA A 99 -27.03 -1.88 8.69
N ASN A 100 -26.63 -0.61 8.83
CA ASN A 100 -27.18 0.50 8.04
C ASN A 100 -26.10 1.46 7.49
N GLU A 101 -24.83 1.09 7.51
CA GLU A 101 -23.73 1.94 7.10
C GLU A 101 -22.87 1.29 6.00
N ILE A 102 -22.34 2.12 5.10
CA ILE A 102 -21.47 1.72 3.99
C ILE A 102 -20.27 2.66 3.99
N ILE A 103 -19.08 2.07 4.07
CA ILE A 103 -17.82 2.77 3.87
C ILE A 103 -17.42 2.62 2.40
N ILE A 104 -17.05 3.73 1.79
CA ILE A 104 -16.50 3.79 0.44
C ILE A 104 -15.14 4.47 0.51
N GLN A 105 -14.13 3.85 -0.09
CA GLN A 105 -12.80 4.43 -0.23
C GLN A 105 -12.46 4.48 -1.72
N LEU A 106 -12.17 5.70 -2.19
CA LEU A 106 -11.80 5.99 -3.56
C LEU A 106 -10.32 6.39 -3.59
N PRO A 107 -9.45 5.61 -4.23
CA PRO A 107 -8.06 6.02 -4.43
C PRO A 107 -8.01 7.27 -5.32
N GLY A 108 -7.10 8.19 -4.98
CA GLY A 108 -6.85 9.44 -5.71
C GLY A 108 -5.72 9.30 -6.72
#